data_AF-A0AAD6ZKE8-F1
#
_entry.id   AF-A0AAD6ZKE8-F1
#
_cell.length_a   1.000
_cell.length_b   1.000
_cell.length_c   1.000
_cell.angle_alpha   90.00
_cell.angle_beta   90.00
_cell.angle_gamma   90.00
#
_symmetry.space_group_name_H-M   'P 1'
#
loop_
_entity.id
_entity.type
_entity.pdbx_description
1 polymer ?
#
loop_
_entity_poly.entity_id
_entity_poly.type
_entity_poly.pdbx_seq_one_letter_code
_entity_poly.pdbx_strand_id
1 'polypeptide(L)'
;WYSPLNFFLRQAHVFNGHQARTGAWFLEHEIFQEWKSMSGKILWCPGMPGAGKTVLSSIVVHHLRTDLQGNNIGVAAIYLNHKEEHSPSKLLAGLWRQLILGKSMSNFIQRLYNIHREPGTRPSIDEDLHVLRSVVSEYSKVFLVVDALDEYLEEQ
;
A
#
# COMPACT_ATOMS: atom_id res chain seq x y z
N TRP A 1 14.81 8.19 -4.58
CA TRP A 1 14.67 8.30 -6.04
C TRP A 1 13.35 7.70 -6.52
N TYR A 2 13.02 6.43 -6.20
CA TYR A 2 11.81 5.75 -6.68
C TYR A 2 10.49 6.48 -6.35
N SER A 3 10.23 6.78 -5.09
CA SER A 3 9.16 7.68 -4.66
C SER A 3 9.61 8.39 -3.39
N PRO A 4 9.33 9.69 -3.18
CA PRO A 4 9.58 10.34 -1.90
C PRO A 4 8.64 9.83 -0.81
N LEU A 5 7.53 9.17 -1.17
CA LEU A 5 6.51 8.75 -0.24
C LEU A 5 7.02 7.61 0.65
N ASN A 6 6.86 7.81 1.95
CA ASN A 6 7.20 6.83 2.98
C ASN A 6 6.00 6.62 3.90
N PHE A 7 5.12 5.70 3.50
CA PHE A 7 3.94 5.36 4.28
C PHE A 7 4.24 4.49 5.51
N PHE A 8 5.46 3.98 5.66
CA PHE A 8 5.84 3.19 6.86
C PHE A 8 5.79 4.03 8.14
N LEU A 9 6.18 5.29 8.07
CA LEU A 9 6.14 6.18 9.23
C LEU A 9 4.70 6.47 9.66
N ARG A 10 3.80 6.75 8.70
CA ARG A 10 2.39 6.98 8.99
C ARG A 10 1.71 5.71 9.49
N GLN A 11 1.99 4.56 8.87
CA GLN A 11 1.56 3.25 9.36
C GLN A 11 1.96 3.05 10.83
N ALA A 12 3.24 3.22 11.16
CA ALA A 12 3.75 2.98 12.51
C ALA A 12 3.15 3.98 13.51
N HIS A 13 3.00 5.25 13.13
CA HIS A 13 2.40 6.27 13.97
C HIS A 13 0.94 5.97 14.31
N VAL A 14 0.12 5.68 13.30
CA VAL A 14 -1.31 5.37 13.50
C VAL A 14 -1.48 4.06 14.27
N PHE A 15 -0.73 3.03 13.89
CA PHE A 15 -0.80 1.75 14.58
C PHE A 15 -0.34 1.89 16.03
N ASN A 16 0.78 2.53 16.34
CA ASN A 16 1.23 2.65 17.75
C ASN A 16 0.29 3.49 18.63
N GLY A 17 -0.56 4.33 18.03
CA GLY A 17 -1.57 5.12 18.76
C GLY A 17 -2.88 4.39 19.03
N HIS A 18 -3.10 3.18 18.49
CA HIS A 18 -4.36 2.46 18.70
C HIS A 18 -4.47 1.90 20.13
N GLN A 19 -5.71 1.79 20.62
CA GLN A 19 -6.00 1.07 21.86
C GLN A 19 -6.00 -0.43 21.59
N ALA A 20 -5.38 -1.21 22.48
CA ALA A 20 -5.36 -2.67 22.37
C ALA A 20 -6.78 -3.24 22.17
N ARG A 21 -6.89 -4.27 21.32
CA ARG A 21 -8.16 -4.93 20.92
C ARG A 21 -9.10 -4.10 20.04
N THR A 22 -8.77 -2.85 19.72
CA THR A 22 -9.52 -2.07 18.72
C THR A 22 -9.45 -2.77 17.37
N GLY A 23 -10.58 -2.83 16.65
CA GLY A 23 -10.65 -3.40 15.29
C GLY A 23 -10.59 -4.93 15.20
N ALA A 24 -10.45 -5.65 16.32
CA ALA A 24 -10.44 -7.13 16.31
C ALA A 24 -11.74 -7.71 15.70
N TRP A 25 -12.88 -7.11 16.02
CA TRP A 25 -14.19 -7.49 15.47
C TRP A 25 -14.21 -7.48 13.93
N PHE A 26 -13.48 -6.55 13.30
CA PHE A 26 -13.44 -6.43 11.85
C PHE A 26 -12.55 -7.50 11.23
N LEU A 27 -11.42 -7.80 11.87
CA LEU A 27 -10.54 -8.88 11.44
C LEU A 27 -11.23 -10.24 11.53
N GLU A 28 -12.13 -10.43 12.49
CA GLU A 28 -12.92 -11.66 12.67
C GLU A 28 -14.15 -11.72 11.75
N HIS A 29 -14.55 -10.59 11.17
CA HIS A 29 -15.77 -10.50 10.36
C HIS A 29 -15.65 -11.28 9.05
N GLU A 30 -16.72 -11.97 8.66
CA GLU A 30 -16.78 -12.85 7.48
C GLU A 30 -16.37 -12.13 6.19
N ILE A 31 -16.86 -10.90 5.98
CA ILE A 31 -16.50 -10.06 4.82
C ILE A 31 -14.98 -9.86 4.71
N PHE A 32 -14.29 -9.60 5.82
CA PHE A 32 -12.83 -9.45 5.81
C PHE A 32 -12.14 -10.78 5.50
N GLN A 33 -12.60 -11.88 6.09
CA GLN A 33 -12.05 -13.21 5.85
C GLN A 33 -12.24 -13.66 4.40
N GLU A 34 -13.41 -13.40 3.80
CA GLU A 34 -13.68 -13.66 2.38
C GLU A 34 -12.73 -12.85 1.50
N TRP A 35 -12.63 -11.53 1.72
CA TRP A 35 -11.70 -10.66 0.98
C TRP A 35 -10.24 -11.13 1.14
N LYS A 36 -9.84 -11.51 2.36
CA LYS A 36 -8.50 -12.00 2.66
C LYS A 36 -8.21 -13.34 1.95
N SER A 37 -9.20 -14.20 1.72
CA SER A 37 -9.01 -15.51 1.08
C SER A 37 -9.00 -15.45 -0.46
N MET A 38 -9.81 -14.59 -1.06
CA MET A 38 -9.98 -14.52 -2.52
C MET A 38 -8.99 -13.57 -3.22
N SER A 39 -8.72 -13.79 -4.51
CA SER A 39 -7.92 -12.88 -5.35
C SER A 39 -8.84 -11.99 -6.20
N GLY A 40 -8.41 -10.76 -6.49
CA GLY A 40 -9.15 -9.82 -7.33
C GLY A 40 -10.39 -9.18 -6.68
N LYS A 41 -10.53 -9.28 -5.36
CA LYS A 41 -11.63 -8.65 -4.61
C LYS A 41 -11.22 -7.27 -4.09
N ILE A 42 -12.18 -6.35 -4.07
CA ILE A 42 -12.07 -5.04 -3.42
C ILE A 42 -12.97 -5.05 -2.18
N LEU A 43 -12.42 -4.66 -1.04
CA LEU A 43 -13.18 -4.42 0.18
C LEU A 43 -13.27 -2.91 0.42
N TRP A 44 -14.46 -2.35 0.19
CA TRP A 44 -14.73 -0.94 0.42
C TRP A 44 -15.24 -0.74 1.85
N CYS A 45 -14.64 0.19 2.59
CA CYS A 45 -14.98 0.48 3.99
C CYS A 45 -15.48 1.93 4.13
N PRO A 46 -16.72 2.23 3.73
CA PRO A 46 -17.28 3.56 3.90
C PRO A 46 -17.59 3.82 5.38
N GLY A 47 -17.59 5.09 5.76
CA GLY A 47 -18.00 5.48 7.11
C GLY A 47 -17.87 6.97 7.31
N MET A 48 -18.55 7.50 8.32
CA MET A 48 -18.49 8.93 8.64
C MET A 48 -17.07 9.37 9.03
N PRO A 49 -16.72 10.66 8.87
CA PRO A 49 -15.53 11.24 9.47
C PRO A 49 -15.47 10.92 10.97
N GLY A 50 -14.28 10.57 11.47
CA GLY A 50 -14.08 10.21 12.88
C GLY A 50 -14.46 8.77 13.26
N ALA A 51 -15.00 7.94 12.35
CA ALA A 51 -15.36 6.55 12.63
C ALA A 51 -14.16 5.59 12.87
N GLY A 52 -12.93 6.10 12.84
CA GLY A 52 -11.73 5.29 13.09
C GLY A 52 -11.21 4.50 11.88
N LYS A 53 -11.63 4.81 10.65
CA LYS A 53 -11.24 4.11 9.41
C LYS A 53 -9.71 4.02 9.23
N THR A 54 -8.99 5.12 9.46
CA THR A 54 -7.51 5.16 9.39
C THR A 54 -6.84 4.26 10.42
N VAL A 55 -7.39 4.20 11.65
CA VAL A 55 -6.90 3.26 12.67
C VAL A 55 -7.15 1.83 12.22
N LEU A 56 -8.34 1.55 11.68
CA LEU A 56 -8.71 0.24 11.16
C LEU A 56 -7.82 -0.21 10.00
N SER A 57 -7.52 0.68 9.04
CA SER A 57 -6.62 0.37 7.92
C SER A 57 -5.21 0.06 8.40
N SER A 58 -4.71 0.77 9.42
CA SER A 58 -3.41 0.47 10.05
C SER A 58 -3.38 -0.90 10.74
N ILE A 59 -4.47 -1.30 11.39
CA ILE A 59 -4.62 -2.62 12.03
C ILE A 59 -4.61 -3.72 10.96
N VAL A 60 -5.35 -3.53 9.85
CA VAL A 60 -5.36 -4.47 8.72
C VAL A 60 -3.96 -4.63 8.13
N VAL A 61 -3.24 -3.54 7.87
CA VAL A 61 -1.88 -3.62 7.32
C VAL A 61 -0.93 -4.34 8.28
N HIS A 62 -1.04 -4.07 9.58
CA HIS A 62 -0.23 -4.76 10.59
C HIS A 62 -0.52 -6.25 10.58
N HIS A 63 -1.80 -6.63 10.71
CA HIS A 63 -2.26 -8.02 10.67
C HIS A 63 -1.78 -8.78 9.45
N LEU A 64 -1.91 -8.18 8.26
CA LEU A 64 -1.44 -8.80 7.01
C LEU A 64 0.08 -8.95 6.96
N ARG A 65 0.85 -8.06 7.61
CA ARG A 65 2.32 -8.13 7.67
C ARG A 65 2.84 -9.09 8.74
N THR A 66 2.09 -9.36 9.80
CA THR A 66 2.48 -10.28 10.89
C THR A 66 2.02 -11.70 10.64
N ASP A 67 0.76 -11.89 10.27
CA ASP A 67 0.14 -13.22 10.22
C ASP A 67 0.49 -14.01 8.96
N LEU A 68 0.96 -13.31 7.92
CA LEU A 68 1.25 -13.89 6.61
C LEU A 68 2.75 -13.99 6.33
N GLN A 69 3.60 -13.81 7.36
CA GLN A 69 5.04 -14.01 7.22
C GLN A 69 5.33 -15.47 6.82
N GLY A 70 5.97 -15.65 5.65
CA GLY A 70 6.37 -16.96 5.12
C GLY A 70 5.72 -17.38 3.81
N ASN A 71 4.56 -16.82 3.43
CA ASN A 71 3.79 -17.29 2.25
C ASN A 71 4.11 -16.57 0.93
N ASN A 72 5.25 -15.86 0.83
CA ASN A 72 5.57 -14.95 -0.29
C ASN A 72 4.38 -14.02 -0.63
N ILE A 73 3.87 -13.35 0.41
CA ILE A 73 2.75 -12.40 0.32
C ILE A 73 3.28 -10.97 0.41
N GLY A 74 2.81 -10.11 -0.48
CA GLY A 74 3.17 -8.69 -0.54
C GLY A 74 2.11 -7.83 0.16
N VAL A 75 2.53 -6.84 0.95
CA VAL A 75 1.61 -5.90 1.60
C VAL A 75 2.12 -4.46 1.43
N ALA A 76 1.39 -3.65 0.68
CA ALA A 76 1.66 -2.23 0.50
C ALA A 76 0.47 -1.39 0.94
N ALA A 77 0.76 -0.22 1.52
CA ALA A 77 -0.25 0.70 2.02
C ALA A 77 -0.03 2.12 1.49
N ILE A 78 -1.12 2.84 1.24
CA ILE A 78 -1.14 4.27 0.94
C ILE A 78 -2.04 4.94 1.98
N TYR A 79 -1.54 6.03 2.55
CA TYR A 79 -2.32 6.89 3.44
C TYR A 79 -2.49 8.25 2.80
N LEU A 80 -3.61 8.48 2.14
CA LEU A 80 -3.88 9.74 1.47
C LEU A 80 -4.19 10.84 2.51
N ASN A 81 -4.08 12.08 2.04
CA ASN A 81 -4.36 13.29 2.80
C ASN A 81 -4.81 14.33 1.79
N HIS A 82 -6.01 14.89 1.96
CA HIS A 82 -6.56 15.92 1.06
C HIS A 82 -5.64 17.15 0.97
N LYS A 83 -4.83 17.42 2.00
CA LYS A 83 -3.87 18.54 2.00
C LYS A 83 -2.61 18.28 1.16
N GLU A 84 -2.43 17.07 0.65
CA GLU A 84 -1.24 16.66 -0.08
C GLU A 84 -1.58 16.22 -1.51
N GLU A 85 -1.09 16.97 -2.49
CA GLU A 85 -1.18 16.56 -3.89
C GLU A 85 -0.13 15.50 -4.23
N HIS A 86 -0.60 14.28 -4.44
CA HIS A 86 0.23 13.18 -4.92
C HIS A 86 -0.11 12.90 -6.39
N SER A 87 0.88 12.86 -7.27
CA SER A 87 0.63 12.40 -8.64
C SER A 87 0.42 10.87 -8.64
N PRO A 88 -0.39 10.32 -9.57
CA PRO A 88 -0.59 8.88 -9.70
C PRO A 88 0.72 8.09 -9.81
N SER A 89 1.71 8.60 -10.56
CA SER A 89 3.06 8.01 -10.64
C SER A 89 3.76 7.94 -9.28
N LYS A 90 3.71 9.00 -8.44
CA LYS A 90 4.31 8.95 -7.10
C LYS A 90 3.66 7.90 -6.20
N LEU A 91 2.34 7.74 -6.30
CA LEU A 91 1.57 6.74 -5.54
C LEU A 91 1.93 5.32 -5.98
N LEU A 92 1.91 5.05 -7.29
CA LEU A 92 2.33 3.76 -7.86
C LEU A 92 3.77 3.41 -7.49
N ALA A 93 4.67 4.40 -7.58
CA ALA A 93 6.04 4.26 -7.15
C ALA A 93 6.19 4.01 -5.65
N GLY A 94 5.31 4.59 -4.83
CA GLY A 94 5.20 4.28 -3.41
C GLY A 94 4.78 2.82 -3.15
N LEU A 95 3.86 2.28 -3.96
CA LEU A 95 3.39 0.90 -3.84
C LEU A 95 4.49 -0.10 -4.18
N TRP A 96 5.04 -0.03 -5.40
CA TRP A 96 6.02 -1.03 -5.82
C TRP A 96 7.31 -0.89 -5.01
N ARG A 97 7.69 0.31 -4.57
CA ARG A 97 8.81 0.51 -3.63
C ARG A 97 8.60 -0.27 -2.35
N GLN A 98 7.40 -0.26 -1.77
CA GLN A 98 7.12 -1.01 -0.53
C GLN A 98 7.25 -2.52 -0.73
N LEU A 99 6.81 -3.02 -1.88
CA LEU A 99 6.86 -4.44 -2.18
C LEU A 99 8.31 -4.92 -2.37
N ILE A 100 9.17 -4.16 -3.05
CA ILE A 100 10.55 -4.62 -3.30
C ILE A 100 11.48 -4.54 -2.08
N LEU A 101 11.04 -3.96 -0.96
CA LEU A 101 11.87 -3.86 0.24
C LEU A 101 12.17 -5.24 0.82
N GLY A 102 13.46 -5.50 1.09
CA GLY A 102 13.92 -6.79 1.60
C GLY A 102 14.00 -7.89 0.54
N LYS A 103 13.71 -7.60 -0.74
CA LYS A 103 13.91 -8.52 -1.87
C LYS A 103 15.16 -8.15 -2.67
N SER A 104 15.74 -9.13 -3.36
CA SER A 104 16.75 -8.88 -4.37
C SER A 104 16.14 -8.07 -5.52
N MET A 105 16.69 -6.90 -5.83
CA MET A 105 16.19 -6.08 -6.94
C MET A 105 16.33 -6.84 -8.26
N SER A 106 15.23 -7.00 -8.99
CA SER A 106 15.26 -7.56 -10.33
C SER A 106 16.10 -6.70 -11.28
N ASN A 107 16.68 -7.32 -12.32
CA ASN A 107 17.47 -6.62 -13.34
C ASN A 107 16.68 -5.47 -14.00
N PHE A 108 15.36 -5.61 -14.09
CA PHE A 108 14.48 -4.59 -14.64
C PHE A 108 14.45 -3.32 -13.78
N ILE A 109 14.27 -3.44 -12.47
CA ILE A 109 14.26 -2.29 -11.55
C ILE A 109 15.62 -1.59 -11.55
N GLN A 110 16.71 -2.36 -11.59
CA GLN A 110 18.06 -1.81 -11.69
C GLN A 110 18.27 -1.03 -13.00
N ARG A 111 17.77 -1.55 -14.13
CA ARG A 111 17.82 -0.85 -15.41
C ARG A 111 17.03 0.45 -15.36
N LEU A 112 15.80 0.42 -14.83
CA LEU A 112 14.97 1.62 -14.69
C LEU A 112 15.67 2.66 -13.83
N TYR A 113 16.25 2.23 -12.69
CA TYR A 113 17.08 3.09 -11.84
C TYR A 113 18.19 3.78 -12.63
N ASN A 114 18.98 3.03 -13.38
CA ASN A 114 20.09 3.59 -14.16
C ASN A 114 19.61 4.58 -15.23
N ILE A 115 18.45 4.33 -15.87
CA ILE A 115 17.88 5.19 -16.91
C ILE A 115 17.54 6.58 -16.37
N HIS A 116 16.90 6.71 -15.21
CA HIS A 116 16.50 8.04 -14.70
C HIS A 116 17.41 8.60 -13.58
N ARG A 117 18.43 7.85 -13.12
CA ARG A 117 19.36 8.34 -12.07
C ARG A 117 20.25 9.44 -12.62
N GLU A 118 21.03 9.13 -13.66
CA GLU A 118 22.00 10.09 -14.23
C GLU A 118 21.32 11.31 -14.85
N PRO A 119 20.20 11.18 -15.61
CA PRO A 119 19.50 12.34 -16.16
C PRO A 119 18.69 13.12 -15.12
N GLY A 120 18.58 12.63 -13.88
CA GLY A 120 17.77 13.27 -12.83
C GLY A 120 16.25 13.22 -13.08
N THR A 121 15.78 12.37 -13.99
CA THR A 121 14.36 12.26 -14.34
C THR A 121 13.60 11.31 -13.40
N ARG A 122 12.31 11.09 -13.67
CA ARG A 122 11.44 10.14 -12.94
C ARG A 122 10.77 9.19 -13.92
N PRO A 123 10.42 7.97 -13.48
CA PRO A 123 9.58 7.08 -14.26
C PRO A 123 8.26 7.75 -14.62
N SER A 124 7.77 7.46 -15.82
CA SER A 124 6.41 7.75 -16.26
C SER A 124 5.39 6.85 -15.55
N ILE A 125 4.11 7.19 -15.66
CA ILE A 125 3.03 6.36 -15.11
C ILE A 125 3.01 4.95 -15.71
N ASP A 126 3.33 4.81 -17.00
CA ASP A 126 3.37 3.51 -17.69
C ASP A 126 4.54 2.66 -17.21
N GLU A 127 5.70 3.27 -16.98
CA GLU A 127 6.86 2.60 -16.39
C GLU A 127 6.55 2.14 -14.96
N ASP A 128 5.95 3.00 -14.14
CA ASP A 128 5.54 2.63 -12.76
C ASP A 128 4.49 1.51 -12.74
N LEU A 129 3.51 1.54 -13.65
CA LEU A 129 2.52 0.46 -13.80
C LEU A 129 3.18 -0.84 -14.24
N HIS A 130 4.13 -0.78 -15.17
CA HIS A 130 4.86 -1.95 -15.62
C HIS A 130 5.69 -2.57 -14.48
N VAL A 131 6.41 -1.74 -13.71
CA VAL A 131 7.14 -2.19 -12.52
C VAL A 131 6.17 -2.83 -11.52
N LEU A 132 5.07 -2.16 -11.19
CA LEU A 132 4.12 -2.66 -10.20
C LEU A 132 3.54 -4.02 -10.62
N ARG A 133 3.16 -4.18 -11.89
CA ARG A 133 2.67 -5.47 -12.42
C ARG A 133 3.71 -6.58 -12.33
N SER A 134 4.96 -6.26 -12.69
CA SER A 134 6.09 -7.19 -12.62
C SER A 134 6.39 -7.60 -11.17
N VAL A 135 6.40 -6.64 -10.24
CA VAL A 135 6.63 -6.92 -8.82
C VAL A 135 5.48 -7.73 -8.22
N VAL A 136 4.23 -7.41 -8.57
CA VAL A 136 3.05 -8.13 -8.07
C VAL A 136 3.03 -9.59 -8.54
N SER A 137 3.49 -9.88 -9.76
CA SER A 137 3.52 -11.26 -10.28
C SER A 137 4.58 -12.15 -9.61
N GLU A 138 5.55 -11.57 -8.88
CA GLU A 138 6.51 -12.32 -8.08
C GLU A 138 5.93 -12.81 -6.74
N TYR A 139 4.75 -12.35 -6.33
CA TYR A 139 4.08 -12.78 -5.11
C TYR A 139 2.98 -13.79 -5.40
N SER A 140 2.75 -14.69 -4.44
CA SER A 140 1.57 -15.58 -4.48
C SER A 140 0.27 -14.77 -4.33
N LYS A 141 0.33 -13.70 -3.54
CA LYS A 141 -0.76 -12.77 -3.28
C LYS A 141 -0.22 -11.41 -2.86
N VAL A 142 -0.88 -10.34 -3.31
CA VAL A 142 -0.57 -8.98 -2.88
C VAL A 142 -1.82 -8.33 -2.30
N PHE A 143 -1.67 -7.70 -1.14
CA PHE A 143 -2.66 -6.83 -0.54
C PHE A 143 -2.23 -5.37 -0.71
N LEU A 144 -3.10 -4.58 -1.32
CA LEU A 144 -2.96 -3.13 -1.43
C LEU A 144 -4.03 -2.50 -0.54
N VAL A 145 -3.60 -1.72 0.45
CA VAL A 145 -4.49 -0.99 1.35
C VAL A 145 -4.39 0.49 1.04
N VAL A 146 -5.52 1.15 0.79
CA VAL A 146 -5.56 2.59 0.49
C VAL A 146 -6.52 3.24 1.47
N ASP A 147 -6.01 4.16 2.26
CA ASP A 147 -6.77 4.95 3.24
C ASP A 147 -7.09 6.34 2.67
N ALA A 148 -8.30 6.84 2.94
CA ALA A 148 -8.81 8.15 2.52
C ALA A 148 -8.84 8.38 0.99
N LEU A 149 -9.21 7.35 0.21
CA LEU A 149 -9.34 7.45 -1.24
C LEU A 149 -10.53 8.30 -1.67
N ASP A 150 -11.63 8.22 -0.93
CA ASP A 150 -12.84 9.03 -1.11
C ASP A 150 -12.53 10.53 -0.96
N GLU A 151 -11.90 10.92 0.15
CA GLU A 151 -11.51 12.31 0.43
C GLU A 151 -10.56 12.88 -0.64
N TYR A 152 -9.74 12.02 -1.25
CA TYR A 152 -8.78 12.44 -2.28
C TYR A 152 -9.43 12.65 -3.66
N LEU A 153 -10.56 12.00 -3.95
CA LEU A 153 -11.26 12.12 -5.24
C LEU A 153 -12.30 13.24 -5.25
N GLU A 154 -12.80 13.67 -4.09
CA GLU A 154 -13.83 14.73 -3.99
C GLU A 154 -13.28 16.15 -4.18
N GLU A 155 -11.97 16.36 -4.04
CA GLU A 155 -11.33 17.69 -4.09
C GLU A 155 -10.38 17.92 -5.29
N GLN A 156 -10.41 17.07 -6.33
CA GLN A 156 -9.71 17.29 -7.62
C GLN A 156 -10.67 17.70 -8.74
#